data_AF-A0A9D2RTS4-F1
#
_entry.id   AF-A0A9D2RTS4-F1
#
_cell.length_a   1.000
_cell.length_b   1.000
_cell.length_c   1.000
_cell.angle_alpha   90.00
_cell.angle_beta   90.00
_cell.angle_gamma   90.00
#
_symmetry.space_group_name_H-M   'P 1'
#
loop_
_entity.id
_entity.type
_entity.pdbx_description
1 polymer ?
#
loop_
_entity_poly.entity_id
_entity_poly.type
_entity_poly.pdbx_seq_one_letter_code
_entity_poly.pdbx_strand_id
1 'polypeptide(L)'
;MEYEEARQGQSLEMEPQTVESISVEQALSRLHPGEREILLFKHAGLTSEELGRIYEISPSAVRSRLSVARAHFQRILKEYGVMCNDA
;
A
#
# COMPACT_ATOMS: atom_id res chain seq x y z
N MET A 1 -34.46 9.63 44.25
CA MET A 1 -33.18 8.95 43.91
C MET A 1 -33.59 7.70 43.17
N GLU A 2 -33.47 7.72 41.85
CA GLU A 2 -33.78 6.57 41.00
C GLU A 2 -32.81 6.68 39.82
N TYR A 3 -31.94 5.68 39.75
CA TYR A 3 -30.98 5.50 38.67
C TYR A 3 -31.69 4.68 37.60
N GLU A 4 -31.73 5.14 36.36
CA GLU A 4 -31.88 4.21 35.23
C GLU A 4 -30.83 4.51 34.17
N GLU A 5 -29.93 3.55 34.09
CA GLU A 5 -28.87 3.40 33.12
C GLU A 5 -29.45 3.04 31.77
N ALA A 6 -29.02 3.74 30.73
CA ALA A 6 -28.91 3.17 29.39
C ALA A 6 -27.84 3.94 28.62
N ARG A 7 -26.58 3.84 29.06
CA ARG A 7 -25.46 4.09 28.16
C ARG A 7 -25.41 2.94 27.18
N GLN A 8 -26.18 3.08 26.10
CA GLN A 8 -26.09 2.21 24.94
C GLN A 8 -24.62 2.19 24.51
N GLY A 9 -23.96 1.06 24.76
CA GLY A 9 -22.66 0.77 24.20
C GLY A 9 -22.80 0.80 22.69
N GLN A 10 -22.25 1.83 22.05
CA GLN A 10 -22.01 1.80 20.63
C GLN A 10 -20.99 0.67 20.40
N SER A 11 -21.47 -0.48 19.97
CA SER A 11 -20.64 -1.45 19.27
C SER A 11 -20.11 -0.76 18.03
N LEU A 12 -18.87 -0.27 18.10
CA LEU A 12 -18.11 0.13 16.93
C LEU A 12 -17.86 -1.13 16.11
N GLU A 13 -18.79 -1.45 15.22
CA GLU A 13 -18.52 -2.36 14.12
C GLU A 13 -17.38 -1.72 13.32
N MET A 14 -16.16 -2.23 13.52
CA MET A 14 -14.99 -1.78 12.78
C MET A 14 -15.22 -2.09 11.30
N GLU A 15 -15.57 -1.06 10.55
CA GLU A 15 -15.72 -1.13 9.10
C GLU A 15 -14.49 -1.79 8.46
N PRO A 16 -14.67 -2.82 7.62
CA PRO A 16 -13.58 -3.62 7.05
C PRO A 16 -12.57 -2.79 6.23
N GLN A 17 -12.96 -1.60 5.77
CA GLN A 17 -12.09 -0.67 5.05
C GLN A 17 -10.87 -0.21 5.86
N THR A 18 -11.00 -0.14 7.20
CA THR A 18 -9.90 0.31 8.06
C THR A 18 -8.77 -0.72 8.14
N VAL A 19 -9.12 -2.01 8.20
CA VAL A 19 -8.15 -3.12 8.36
C VAL A 19 -7.33 -3.33 7.10
N GLU A 20 -7.95 -3.24 5.92
CA GLU A 20 -7.23 -3.37 4.65
C GLU A 20 -6.26 -2.19 4.45
N SER A 21 -6.70 -0.96 4.74
CA SER A 21 -5.84 0.24 4.67
C SER A 21 -4.61 0.12 5.58
N ILE A 22 -4.81 -0.35 6.83
CA ILE A 22 -3.71 -0.60 7.78
C ILE A 22 -2.76 -1.67 7.24
N SER A 23 -3.28 -2.73 6.63
CA SER A 23 -2.48 -3.83 6.09
C SER A 23 -1.63 -3.39 4.89
N VAL A 24 -2.19 -2.54 4.02
CA VAL A 24 -1.48 -1.94 2.88
C VAL A 24 -0.39 -0.99 3.35
N GLU A 25 -0.66 -0.15 4.35
CA GLU A 25 0.33 0.77 4.93
C GLU A 25 1.50 -0.01 5.56
N GLN A 26 1.19 -1.06 6.33
CA GLN A 26 2.21 -1.95 6.90
C GLN A 26 3.03 -2.65 5.80
N ALA A 27 2.39 -3.12 4.74
CA ALA A 27 3.07 -3.72 3.60
C ALA A 27 4.02 -2.72 2.90
N LEU A 28 3.59 -1.48 2.68
CA LEU A 28 4.43 -0.42 2.12
C LEU A 28 5.62 -0.09 3.02
N SER A 29 5.43 -0.10 4.34
CA SER A 29 6.51 0.19 5.30
C SER A 29 7.65 -0.84 5.24
N ARG A 30 7.35 -2.09 4.83
CA ARG A 30 8.32 -3.19 4.73
C ARG A 30 9.08 -3.25 3.42
N LEU A 31 8.66 -2.52 2.39
CA LEU A 31 9.42 -2.44 1.14
C LEU A 31 10.76 -1.73 1.35
N HIS A 32 11.75 -2.10 0.54
CA HIS A 32 13.00 -1.34 0.48
C HIS A 32 12.67 0.12 0.10
N PRO A 33 13.31 1.15 0.70
CA PRO A 33 12.94 2.54 0.48
C PRO A 33 12.85 2.95 -1.00
N GLY A 34 13.82 2.53 -1.82
CA GLY A 34 13.82 2.80 -3.26
C GLY A 34 12.71 2.08 -4.04
N GLU A 35 12.24 0.92 -3.58
CA GLU A 35 11.11 0.19 -4.19
C GLU A 35 9.78 0.85 -3.83
N ARG A 36 9.65 1.26 -2.56
CA ARG A 36 8.49 2.03 -2.09
C ARG A 36 8.38 3.35 -2.87
N GLU A 37 9.47 4.09 -2.96
CA GLU A 37 9.49 5.40 -3.60
C GLU A 37 9.10 5.33 -5.09
N ILE A 38 9.70 4.41 -5.86
CA ILE A 38 9.40 4.26 -7.28
C ILE A 38 7.94 3.82 -7.52
N LEU A 39 7.38 2.99 -6.64
CA LEU A 39 5.96 2.59 -6.69
C LEU A 39 5.04 3.77 -6.40
N LEU A 40 5.34 4.57 -5.36
CA LEU A 40 4.55 5.73 -4.98
C LEU A 40 4.55 6.79 -6.09
N PHE A 41 5.71 7.08 -6.68
CA PHE A 41 5.74 8.00 -7.82
C PHE A 41 4.99 7.46 -9.03
N LYS A 42 5.10 6.16 -9.31
CA LYS A 42 4.34 5.56 -10.40
C LYS A 42 2.83 5.64 -10.15
N HIS A 43 2.40 5.44 -8.92
CA HIS A 43 1.00 5.59 -8.50
C HIS A 43 0.53 7.05 -8.60
N ALA A 44 1.40 8.02 -8.29
CA ALA A 44 1.15 9.45 -8.47
C ALA A 44 1.07 9.91 -9.94
N GLY A 45 1.28 9.00 -10.90
CA GLY A 45 1.08 9.26 -12.33
C GLY A 45 2.37 9.48 -13.13
N LEU A 46 3.56 9.40 -12.51
CA LEU A 46 4.80 9.61 -13.25
C LEU A 46 5.04 8.52 -14.31
N THR A 47 5.52 8.95 -15.46
CA THR A 47 5.92 8.11 -16.58
C THR A 47 7.28 7.46 -16.32
N SER A 48 7.61 6.39 -17.07
CA SER A 48 8.93 5.76 -16.93
C SER A 48 10.06 6.68 -17.41
N GLU A 49 9.74 7.58 -18.33
CA GLU A 49 10.61 8.60 -18.88
C GLU A 49 10.93 9.68 -17.83
N GLU A 50 9.92 10.16 -17.09
CA GLU A 50 10.11 11.10 -15.98
C GLU A 50 10.91 10.49 -14.84
N LEU A 51 10.57 9.27 -14.44
CA LEU A 51 11.32 8.55 -13.42
C LEU A 51 12.77 8.29 -13.87
N GLY A 52 12.98 7.97 -15.14
CA GLY A 52 14.33 7.76 -15.69
C GLY A 52 15.20 9.00 -15.54
N ARG A 53 14.62 10.19 -15.76
CA ARG A 53 15.30 11.47 -15.52
C ARG A 53 15.58 11.73 -14.05
N ILE A 54 14.64 11.44 -13.15
CA ILE A 54 14.79 11.65 -11.69
C ILE A 54 15.91 10.77 -11.11
N TYR A 55 15.96 9.51 -11.53
CA TYR A 55 16.90 8.52 -10.99
C TYR A 55 18.18 8.37 -11.84
N GLU A 56 18.33 9.17 -12.91
CA GLU A 56 19.45 9.09 -13.87
C GLU A 56 19.66 7.68 -14.45
N ILE A 57 18.58 7.00 -14.79
CA ILE A 57 18.59 5.66 -15.40
C ILE A 57 17.71 5.63 -16.65
N SER A 58 17.93 4.62 -17.50
CA SER A 58 17.10 4.44 -18.69
C SER A 58 15.63 4.12 -18.32
N PRO A 59 14.65 4.52 -19.16
CA PRO A 59 13.25 4.16 -18.94
C PRO A 59 13.02 2.64 -18.89
N SER A 60 13.85 1.84 -19.58
CA SER A 60 13.83 0.38 -19.50
C SER A 60 14.27 -0.13 -18.13
N ALA A 61 15.31 0.47 -17.52
CA ALA A 61 15.73 0.15 -16.16
C ALA A 61 14.65 0.52 -15.14
N VAL A 62 13.94 1.65 -15.32
CA VAL A 62 12.77 2.01 -14.48
C VAL A 62 11.70 0.93 -14.55
N ARG A 63 11.32 0.49 -15.75
CA ARG A 63 10.31 -0.58 -15.92
C ARG A 63 10.73 -1.88 -15.25
N SER A 64 12.01 -2.26 -15.37
CA SER A 64 12.55 -3.44 -14.70
C SER A 64 12.47 -3.30 -13.18
N ARG A 65 12.89 -2.16 -12.61
CA ARG A 65 12.77 -1.87 -11.17
C ARG A 65 11.32 -1.89 -10.69
N LEU A 66 10.40 -1.30 -11.46
CA LEU A 66 8.97 -1.34 -11.15
C LEU A 66 8.42 -2.77 -11.14
N SER A 67 8.84 -3.61 -12.09
CA SER A 67 8.41 -5.02 -12.11
C SER A 67 8.87 -5.77 -10.87
N VAL A 68 10.13 -5.58 -10.46
CA VAL A 68 10.68 -6.21 -9.24
C VAL A 68 9.96 -5.69 -8.00
N ALA A 69 9.82 -4.36 -7.87
CA ALA A 69 9.14 -3.73 -6.75
C ALA A 69 7.68 -4.19 -6.62
N ARG A 70 6.95 -4.34 -7.74
CA ARG A 70 5.57 -4.89 -7.74
C ARG A 70 5.53 -6.32 -7.25
N ALA A 71 6.41 -7.18 -7.75
CA ALA A 71 6.48 -8.59 -7.33
C ALA A 71 6.79 -8.70 -5.82
N HIS A 72 7.70 -7.87 -5.32
CA HIS A 72 8.01 -7.79 -3.89
C HIS A 72 6.81 -7.28 -3.08
N PHE A 73 6.16 -6.22 -3.53
CA PHE A 73 4.99 -5.67 -2.83
C PHE A 73 3.82 -6.67 -2.79
N GLN A 74 3.54 -7.34 -3.90
CA GLN A 74 2.52 -8.40 -3.96
C GLN A 74 2.82 -9.55 -2.98
N ARG A 75 4.08 -9.96 -2.85
CA ARG A 75 4.47 -10.98 -1.87
C ARG A 75 4.20 -10.50 -0.44
N ILE A 76 4.60 -9.27 -0.11
CA ILE A 76 4.40 -8.69 1.22
C ILE A 76 2.90 -8.53 1.52
N LEU A 77 2.10 -8.04 0.56
CA LEU A 77 0.65 -7.91 0.72
C LEU A 77 -0.01 -9.25 1.10
N LYS A 78 0.41 -10.35 0.46
CA LYS A 78 -0.06 -11.71 0.82
C LYS A 78 0.32 -12.11 2.24
N GLU A 79 1.50 -11.72 2.73
CA GLU A 79 1.92 -11.95 4.13
C GLU A 79 1.04 -11.20 5.13
N TYR A 80 0.49 -10.05 4.73
CA TYR A 80 -0.46 -9.26 5.51
C TYR A 80 -1.93 -9.62 5.25
N GLY A 81 -2.21 -10.70 4.50
CA GLY A 81 -3.57 -11.17 4.23
C GLY A 81 -4.34 -10.38 3.16
N VAL A 82 -3.67 -9.49 2.43
CA VAL A 82 -4.26 -8.74 1.31
C VAL A 82 -4.12 -9.56 0.03
N MET A 83 -5.25 -9.89 -0.60
CA MET A 83 -5.30 -10.64 -1.85
C MET A 83 -5.29 -9.69 -3.04
N CYS A 84 -4.21 -9.72 -3.84
CA CYS A 84 -4.19 -9.00 -5.12
C CYS A 84 -4.91 -9.86 -6.18
N ASN A 85 -6.05 -9.41 -6.69
CA ASN A 85 -6.61 -9.98 -7.92
C ASN A 85 -5.72 -9.57 -9.09
N ASP A 86 -5.22 -10.54 -9.85
CA ASP A 86 -4.59 -10.30 -11.14
C ASP A 86 -5.71 -9.87 -12.11
N ALA A 87 -5.73 -8.57 -12.45
CA ALA A 87 -6.65 -7.98 -13.42
C ALA A 87 -6.07 -8.05 -14.84
#